data_AF-A0A7C4G735-F1
#
_entry.id   AF-A0A7C4G735-F1
#
_cell.length_a   1.000
_cell.length_b   1.000
_cell.length_c   1.000
_cell.angle_alpha   90.00
_cell.angle_beta   90.00
_cell.angle_gamma   90.00
#
_symmetry.space_group_name_H-M   'P 1'
#
loop_
_entity.id
_entity.type
_entity.pdbx_description
1 polymer ?
#
loop_
_entity_poly.entity_id
_entity_poly.type
_entity_poly.pdbx_seq_one_letter_code
_entity_poly.pdbx_strand_id
1 'polypeptide(L)'
;MRRQKLTLERHKELGRYFSRLQEEIGDLLCEVSHAEGKTTPTRTLEKIYSLLARLRSQMETVLFRDYPKEGDIRIYFPGDAIDEQSIEIFEQFIQTLDLGDKS
;
A
#
# COMPACT_ATOMS: atom_id res chain seq x y z
N MET A 1 -5.65 -15.36 20.63
CA MET A 1 -6.87 -14.99 19.87
C MET A 1 -6.67 -15.43 18.42
N ARG A 2 -7.62 -16.15 17.81
CA ARG A 2 -7.52 -16.47 16.37
C ARG A 2 -7.68 -15.17 15.58
N ARG A 3 -6.67 -14.79 14.79
CA ARG A 3 -6.75 -13.63 13.90
C ARG A 3 -7.83 -13.89 12.85
N GLN A 4 -8.82 -13.00 12.73
CA GLN A 4 -9.75 -13.04 11.62
C GLN A 4 -9.03 -12.58 10.35
N LYS A 5 -8.99 -13.46 9.35
CA LYS A 5 -8.51 -13.17 8.00
C LYS A 5 -9.57 -12.34 7.27
N LEU A 6 -9.15 -11.26 6.60
CA LEU A 6 -10.03 -10.49 5.72
C LEU A 6 -10.34 -11.31 4.46
N THR A 7 -11.54 -11.13 3.90
CA THR A 7 -11.88 -11.76 2.62
C THR A 7 -11.13 -11.08 1.46
N LEU A 8 -10.89 -11.80 0.37
CA LEU A 8 -10.25 -11.23 -0.83
C LEU A 8 -11.04 -10.04 -1.38
N GLU A 9 -12.38 -10.11 -1.39
CA GLU A 9 -13.23 -8.98 -1.77
C GLU A 9 -13.03 -7.78 -0.86
N ARG A 10 -12.85 -8.00 0.45
CA ARG A 10 -12.56 -6.90 1.37
C ARG A 10 -11.20 -6.27 1.10
N HIS A 11 -10.19 -7.07 0.73
CA HIS A 11 -8.91 -6.52 0.27
C HIS A 11 -9.08 -5.64 -0.97
N LYS A 12 -9.87 -6.07 -1.96
CA LYS A 12 -10.17 -5.27 -3.17
C LYS A 12 -10.89 -3.97 -2.85
N GLU A 13 -11.87 -4.01 -1.95
CA GLU A 13 -12.58 -2.79 -1.48
C GLU A 13 -11.64 -1.81 -0.80
N LEU A 14 -10.79 -2.31 0.10
CA LEU A 14 -9.81 -1.49 0.82
C LEU A 14 -8.76 -0.90 -0.14
N GLY A 15 -8.27 -1.69 -1.09
CA GLY A 15 -7.36 -1.23 -2.14
C GLY A 15 -7.93 -0.08 -2.96
N ARG A 16 -9.16 -0.23 -3.49
CA ARG A 16 -9.86 0.85 -4.21
C ARG A 16 -10.12 2.08 -3.33
N TYR A 17 -10.40 1.87 -2.05
CA TYR A 17 -10.62 2.97 -1.10
C TYR A 17 -9.33 3.75 -0.84
N PHE A 18 -8.22 3.06 -0.57
CA PHE A 18 -6.93 3.70 -0.32
C PHE A 18 -6.35 4.38 -1.56
N SER A 19 -6.55 3.82 -2.77
CA SER A 19 -6.14 4.50 -4.01
C SER A 19 -6.83 5.85 -4.16
N ARG A 20 -8.18 5.87 -4.08
CA ARG A 20 -8.96 7.12 -4.17
C ARG A 20 -8.56 8.13 -3.12
N LEU A 21 -8.40 7.70 -1.87
CA LEU A 21 -7.98 8.59 -0.79
C LEU A 21 -6.58 9.15 -1.04
N GLN A 22 -5.66 8.36 -1.60
CA GLN A 22 -4.31 8.82 -1.89
C GLN A 22 -4.29 9.82 -3.06
N GLU A 23 -5.09 9.60 -4.10
CA GLU A 23 -5.31 10.54 -5.20
C GLU A 23 -5.86 11.87 -4.67
N GLU A 24 -6.94 11.84 -3.88
CA GLU A 24 -7.56 13.03 -3.29
C GLU A 24 -6.57 13.84 -2.40
N ILE A 25 -5.76 13.15 -1.59
CA ILE A 25 -4.72 13.80 -0.77
C ILE A 25 -3.60 14.37 -1.65
N GLY A 26 -3.23 13.67 -2.72
CA GLY A 26 -2.21 14.12 -3.67
C GLY A 26 -2.63 15.40 -4.38
N ASP A 27 -3.87 15.46 -4.85
CA ASP A 27 -4.47 16.64 -5.48
C ASP A 27 -4.52 17.81 -4.49
N LEU A 28 -5.03 17.57 -3.27
CA LEU A 28 -5.07 18.60 -2.22
C LEU A 28 -3.67 19.10 -1.83
N LEU A 29 -2.68 18.19 -1.76
CA LEU A 29 -1.29 18.57 -1.51
C LEU A 29 -0.76 19.48 -2.62
N CYS A 30 -1.06 19.18 -3.88
CA CYS A 30 -0.68 20.01 -5.02
C CYS A 30 -1.32 21.41 -4.93
N GLU A 31 -2.63 21.46 -4.69
CA GLU A 31 -3.38 22.72 -4.55
C GLU A 31 -2.84 23.59 -3.42
N VAL A 32 -2.67 23.03 -2.22
CA VAL A 32 -2.18 23.76 -1.04
C VAL A 32 -0.72 24.16 -1.22
N SER A 33 0.12 23.30 -1.81
CA SER A 33 1.51 23.63 -2.09
C SER A 33 1.63 24.78 -3.09
N HIS A 34 0.75 24.84 -4.09
CA HIS A 34 0.71 25.93 -5.06
C HIS A 34 0.22 27.25 -4.44
N ALA A 35 -0.82 27.19 -3.60
CA ALA A 35 -1.41 28.37 -2.97
C ALA A 35 -0.52 28.97 -1.86
N GLU A 36 0.05 28.11 -1.01
CA GLU A 36 0.67 28.52 0.26
C GLU A 36 2.18 28.21 0.32
N GLY A 37 2.71 27.39 -0.61
CA GLY A 37 4.09 26.92 -0.57
C GLY A 37 4.33 25.82 0.48
N LYS A 38 5.55 25.75 1.02
CA LYS A 38 5.98 24.70 1.98
C LYS A 38 5.62 25.04 3.43
N THR A 39 4.33 25.13 3.71
CA THR A 39 3.77 25.47 5.03
C THR A 39 3.47 24.23 5.89
N THR A 40 3.05 24.45 7.13
CA THR A 40 2.64 23.37 8.06
C THR A 40 1.51 22.49 7.48
N PRO A 41 0.45 23.03 6.84
CA PRO A 41 -0.53 22.23 6.11
C PRO A 41 0.08 21.31 5.05
N THR A 42 0.93 21.83 4.17
CA THR A 42 1.62 21.05 3.12
C THR A 42 2.41 19.88 3.73
N ARG A 43 3.21 20.15 4.77
CA ARG A 43 3.98 19.10 5.48
C ARG A 43 3.08 18.06 6.16
N THR A 44 1.89 18.47 6.58
CA THR A 44 0.91 17.55 7.19
C THR A 44 0.33 16.62 6.12
N LEU A 45 -0.04 17.18 4.97
CA LEU A 45 -0.54 16.42 3.83
C LEU A 45 0.52 15.44 3.29
N GLU A 46 1.77 15.86 3.15
CA GLU A 46 2.90 14.98 2.79
C GLU A 46 3.03 13.77 3.74
N LYS A 47 2.89 14.01 5.05
CA LYS A 47 2.92 12.95 6.07
C LYS A 47 1.74 12.00 5.93
N ILE A 48 0.52 12.52 5.75
CA ILE A 48 -0.67 11.69 5.58
C ILE A 48 -0.54 10.84 4.32
N TYR A 49 -0.12 11.44 3.20
CA TYR A 49 0.14 10.74 1.94
C TYR A 49 1.14 9.59 2.13
N SER A 50 2.26 9.86 2.80
CA SER A 50 3.30 8.85 3.07
C SER A 50 2.81 7.73 4.00
N LEU A 51 2.01 8.07 5.03
CA LEU A 51 1.42 7.09 5.94
C LEU A 51 0.42 6.18 5.23
N LEU A 52 -0.35 6.73 4.28
CA LEU A 52 -1.30 5.96 3.48
C LEU A 52 -0.58 4.98 2.55
N ALA A 53 0.49 5.41 1.88
CA ALA A 53 1.34 4.53 1.08
C ALA A 53 1.92 3.38 1.92
N ARG A 54 2.42 3.69 3.13
CA ARG A 54 2.92 2.68 4.07
C ARG A 54 1.82 1.71 4.50
N LEU A 55 0.61 2.19 4.79
CA LEU A 55 -0.53 1.34 5.14
C LEU A 55 -0.90 0.39 3.99
N ARG A 56 -0.93 0.88 2.74
CA ARG A 56 -1.18 0.06 1.54
C ARG A 56 -0.18 -1.08 1.43
N SER A 57 1.12 -0.81 1.57
CA SER A 57 2.18 -1.83 1.54
C SER A 57 2.04 -2.87 2.68
N GLN A 58 1.68 -2.43 3.88
CA GLN A 58 1.41 -3.36 4.98
C GLN A 58 0.20 -4.26 4.71
N MET A 59 -0.85 -3.71 4.10
CA MET A 59 -2.06 -4.46 3.78
C MET A 59 -1.88 -5.41 2.60
N GLU A 60 -1.01 -5.06 1.65
CA GLU A 60 -0.50 -5.97 0.62
C GLU A 60 0.26 -7.14 1.25
N THR A 61 1.15 -6.88 2.21
CA THR A 61 1.86 -7.95 2.92
C THR A 61 0.89 -8.90 3.61
N VAL A 62 -0.19 -8.36 4.21
CA VAL A 62 -1.27 -9.17 4.79
C VAL A 62 -2.00 -9.97 3.72
N LEU A 63 -2.29 -9.39 2.55
CA LEU A 63 -2.93 -10.07 1.43
C LEU A 63 -2.11 -11.29 0.99
N PHE A 64 -0.81 -11.13 0.70
CA PHE A 64 0.01 -12.23 0.21
C PHE A 64 0.27 -13.30 1.26
N ARG A 65 0.39 -12.92 2.53
CA ARG A 65 0.46 -13.88 3.63
C ARG A 65 -0.82 -14.73 3.71
N ASP A 66 -1.97 -14.07 3.59
CA ASP A 66 -3.26 -14.74 3.76
C ASP A 66 -3.70 -15.48 2.47
N TYR A 67 -3.28 -15.01 1.30
CA TYR A 67 -3.64 -15.50 -0.04
C TYR A 67 -2.40 -15.59 -0.96
N PRO A 68 -1.47 -16.53 -0.75
CA PRO A 68 -0.22 -16.59 -1.49
C PRO A 68 -0.38 -16.95 -2.98
N LYS A 69 -1.52 -17.55 -3.38
CA LYS A 69 -1.79 -17.92 -4.79
C LYS A 69 -2.75 -16.95 -5.48
N GLU A 70 -3.64 -16.32 -4.72
CA GLU A 70 -4.68 -15.40 -5.22
C GLU A 70 -4.35 -13.92 -4.98
N GLY A 71 -3.32 -13.64 -4.19
CA GLY A 71 -2.82 -12.30 -3.93
C GLY A 71 -2.31 -11.67 -5.22
N ASP A 72 -2.68 -10.40 -5.42
CA ASP A 72 -2.29 -9.60 -6.56
C ASP A 72 -1.92 -8.20 -6.06
N ILE A 73 -0.69 -7.78 -6.35
CA ILE A 73 -0.15 -6.46 -5.99
C ILE A 73 -1.07 -5.32 -6.47
N ARG A 74 -1.76 -5.51 -7.60
CA ARG A 74 -2.70 -4.54 -8.18
C ARG A 74 -3.93 -4.29 -7.32
N ILE A 75 -4.20 -5.15 -6.32
CA ILE A 75 -5.27 -4.91 -5.36
C ILE A 75 -4.98 -3.64 -4.55
N TYR A 76 -3.77 -3.48 -4.03
CA TYR A 76 -3.40 -2.28 -3.29
C TYR A 76 -2.63 -1.27 -4.11
N PHE A 77 -2.15 -1.61 -5.31
CA PHE A 77 -1.41 -0.72 -6.21
C PHE A 77 -1.98 -0.73 -7.64
N PRO A 78 -3.22 -0.26 -7.84
CA PRO A 78 -3.83 -0.21 -9.17
C PRO A 78 -3.24 0.93 -10.00
N GLY A 79 -2.51 0.62 -11.06
CA GLY A 79 -2.02 1.61 -12.02
C GLY A 79 -0.69 2.29 -11.65
N ASP A 80 -0.15 2.02 -10.46
CA ASP A 80 1.26 2.28 -10.19
C ASP A 80 2.07 1.41 -11.15
N ALA A 81 2.92 2.01 -11.97
CA ALA A 81 3.89 1.27 -12.75
C ALA A 81 4.73 0.50 -11.73
N ILE A 82 4.45 -0.79 -11.60
CA ILE A 82 5.26 -1.67 -10.78
C ILE A 82 6.63 -1.64 -11.45
N ASP A 83 7.52 -0.81 -10.92
CA ASP A 83 8.89 -0.77 -11.41
C ASP A 83 9.57 -2.08 -11.05
N GLU A 84 10.57 -2.48 -11.84
CA GLU A 84 11.31 -3.74 -11.63
C GLU A 84 11.87 -3.82 -10.20
N GLN A 85 12.14 -2.68 -9.57
CA GLN A 85 12.63 -2.56 -8.21
C GLN A 85 11.59 -2.99 -7.15
N SER A 86 10.31 -2.67 -7.36
CA SER A 86 9.21 -3.10 -6.50
C SER A 86 8.98 -4.61 -6.58
N ILE A 87 9.21 -5.22 -7.75
CA ILE A 87 9.16 -6.69 -7.94
C ILE A 87 10.34 -7.35 -7.22
N GLU A 88 11.54 -6.80 -7.34
CA GLU A 88 12.75 -7.37 -6.74
C GLU A 88 12.69 -7.40 -5.21
N ILE A 89 12.19 -6.32 -4.58
CA ILE A 89 11.95 -6.25 -3.13
C ILE A 89 10.92 -7.30 -2.71
N PHE A 90 9.89 -7.51 -3.52
CA PHE A 90 8.84 -8.49 -3.28
C PHE A 90 9.34 -9.94 -3.38
N GLU A 91 10.14 -10.26 -4.40
CA GLU A 91 10.76 -11.58 -4.57
C GLU A 91 11.71 -11.94 -3.43
N GLN A 92 12.54 -10.99 -2.99
CA GLN A 92 13.43 -11.17 -1.82
C GLN A 92 12.63 -11.45 -0.55
N PHE A 93 11.48 -10.81 -0.39
CA PHE A 93 10.61 -11.03 0.76
C PHE A 93 9.94 -12.42 0.73
N ILE A 94 9.46 -12.89 -0.43
CA ILE A 94 8.95 -14.27 -0.58
C ILE A 94 10.01 -15.30 -0.23
N GLN A 95 11.26 -15.12 -0.71
CA GLN A 95 12.37 -16.00 -0.37
C GLN A 95 12.68 -16.01 1.13
N THR A 96 12.53 -14.86 1.80
CA THR A 96 12.74 -14.76 3.25
C THR A 96 11.63 -15.46 4.05
N LEU A 97 10.40 -15.46 3.55
CA LEU A 97 9.28 -16.17 4.17
C LEU A 97 9.36 -17.69 3.99
N ASP A 98 9.86 -18.18 2.84
CA ASP A 98 10.01 -19.62 2.56
C ASP A 98 11.15 -20.28 3.37
N LEU A 99 12.05 -19.48 3.94
CA LEU A 99 13.10 -19.94 4.85
C LEU A 99 12.64 -20.05 6.32
N GLY A 100 11.41 -19.64 6.64
CA GLY A 100 10.85 -19.68 8.00
C GLY A 100 10.20 -21.01 8.40
N ASP A 101 10.05 -21.96 7.48
CA ASP A 101 9.29 -23.22 7.67
C ASP A 101 10.17 -24.48 7.63
N LYS A 102 11.45 -24.35 7.98
CA LYS A 102 12.37 -25.47 8.24
C LYS A 102 12.93 -25.38 9.66
N SER A 103 12.12 -25.71 10.66
CA SER A 103 12.58 -26.04 12.02
C SER A 103 11.56 -26.93 12.72
#